data_AF-A0A0M8XCV5-F1
#
_entry.id   AF-A0A0M8XCV5-F1
#
_cell.length_a   1.000
_cell.length_b   1.000
_cell.length_c   1.000
_cell.angle_alpha   90.00
_cell.angle_beta   90.00
_cell.angle_gamma   90.00
#
_symmetry.space_group_name_H-M   'P 1'
#
loop_
_entity.id
_entity.type
_entity.pdbx_description
1 polymer ?
#
loop_
_entity_poly.entity_id
_entity_poly.type
_entity_poly.pdbx_seq_one_letter_code
_entity_poly.pdbx_strand_id
1 'polypeptide(L)'
;LDRPALVNMYGITETTVHTTYYRVVDADLESGAGNPVGLPLGDLTVHLLDADGRLVPIGVPGEIHVGGPGVARGYLNRPELTAERFVPDPFG
;
A
#
# COMPACT_ATOMS: atom_id res chain seq x y z
N LEU A 1 -14.15 -19.72 -6.40
CA LEU A 1 -14.15 -19.85 -4.92
C LEU A 1 -15.44 -20.57 -4.56
N ASP A 2 -15.35 -21.76 -3.98
CA ASP A 2 -16.53 -22.60 -3.71
C ASP A 2 -17.22 -22.23 -2.37
N ARG A 3 -16.66 -21.24 -1.65
CA ARG A 3 -17.18 -20.68 -0.40
C ARG A 3 -16.78 -19.20 -0.25
N PRO A 4 -17.51 -18.41 0.55
CA PRO A 4 -17.12 -17.05 0.90
C PRO A 4 -15.71 -17.00 1.50
N ALA A 5 -15.00 -15.91 1.24
CA ALA A 5 -13.68 -15.64 1.80
C ALA A 5 -13.66 -14.26 2.44
N LEU A 6 -12.98 -14.15 3.57
CA LEU A 6 -12.70 -12.86 4.19
C LEU A 6 -11.37 -12.33 3.65
N VAL A 7 -11.38 -11.09 3.19
CA VAL A 7 -10.21 -10.42 2.63
C VAL A 7 -10.06 -9.07 3.32
N ASN A 8 -8.91 -8.85 3.93
CA ASN A 8 -8.51 -7.52 4.38
C ASN A 8 -7.91 -6.77 3.20
N MET A 9 -8.33 -5.53 2.99
CA MET A 9 -7.83 -4.69 1.92
C MET A 9 -7.42 -3.35 2.51
N TYR A 10 -6.26 -2.86 2.08
CA TYR A 10 -5.73 -1.56 2.50
C TYR A 10 -5.50 -0.71 1.27
N GLY A 11 -5.78 0.59 1.39
CA GLY A 11 -5.48 1.60 0.40
C GLY A 11 -5.94 2.97 0.89
N ILE A 12 -5.49 4.00 0.19
CA ILE A 12 -5.88 5.38 0.44
C ILE A 12 -6.70 5.91 -0.75
N THR A 13 -7.29 7.09 -0.60
CA THR A 13 -8.13 7.66 -1.67
C THR A 13 -7.28 7.96 -2.92
N GLU A 14 -6.03 8.34 -2.71
CA GLU A 14 -5.01 8.65 -3.72
C GLU A 14 -4.60 7.45 -4.56
N THR A 15 -4.95 6.23 -4.16
CA THR A 15 -4.62 4.98 -4.87
C THR A 15 -5.86 4.23 -5.36
N THR A 16 -6.99 4.93 -5.49
CA THR A 16 -8.26 4.34 -5.97
C THR A 16 -8.77 3.22 -5.06
N VAL A 17 -8.99 3.55 -3.78
CA VAL A 17 -9.61 2.70 -2.74
C VAL A 17 -8.71 1.61 -2.17
N HIS A 18 -8.13 0.75 -3.00
CA HIS A 18 -7.32 -0.38 -2.52
C HIS A 18 -5.98 -0.46 -3.23
N THR A 19 -4.96 -0.83 -2.46
CA THR A 19 -3.57 -1.00 -2.88
C THR A 19 -3.10 -2.42 -2.64
N THR A 20 -3.42 -2.98 -1.48
CA THR A 20 -3.00 -4.31 -1.09
C THR A 20 -4.19 -5.16 -0.67
N TYR A 21 -4.02 -6.48 -0.74
CA TYR A 21 -4.99 -7.44 -0.26
C TYR A 21 -4.33 -8.56 0.52
N TYR A 22 -5.04 -9.06 1.52
CA TYR A 22 -4.67 -10.22 2.30
C TYR A 22 -5.89 -11.10 2.53
N ARG A 23 -5.77 -12.38 2.18
CA ARG A 23 -6.81 -13.36 2.50
C ARG A 23 -6.65 -13.78 3.95
N VAL A 24 -7.64 -13.44 4.78
CA VAL A 24 -7.66 -13.79 6.19
C VAL A 24 -7.82 -15.31 6.35
N VAL A 25 -7.00 -15.90 7.21
CA VAL A 25 -7.03 -17.32 7.59
C VAL A 25 -7.26 -17.46 9.11
N ASP A 26 -7.58 -18.67 9.56
CA ASP A 26 -7.96 -18.92 10.96
C ASP A 26 -6.86 -18.48 11.97
N ALA A 27 -5.58 -18.58 11.59
CA ALA A 27 -4.45 -18.14 12.42
C ALA A 27 -4.44 -16.63 12.69
N ASP A 28 -4.99 -15.81 11.78
CA ASP A 28 -5.07 -14.35 11.96
C ASP A 28 -6.17 -13.96 12.96
N LEU A 29 -7.04 -14.88 13.34
CA LEU A 29 -8.15 -14.65 14.29
C LEU A 29 -7.73 -14.97 15.74
N GLU A 30 -6.54 -15.49 15.95
CA GLU A 30 -6.01 -15.78 17.29
C GLU A 30 -5.75 -14.50 18.08
N SER A 31 -5.90 -14.56 19.41
CA SER A 31 -5.65 -13.40 20.26
C SER A 31 -4.19 -12.98 20.18
N GLY A 32 -3.95 -11.71 19.83
CA GLY A 32 -2.61 -11.17 19.65
C GLY A 32 -2.01 -11.39 18.25
N ALA A 33 -2.73 -12.06 17.34
CA ALA A 33 -2.37 -12.06 15.93
C ALA A 33 -2.41 -10.64 15.36
N GLY A 34 -1.45 -10.32 14.50
CA GLY A 34 -1.43 -9.05 13.77
C GLY A 34 -2.49 -9.04 12.66
N ASN A 35 -2.80 -7.84 12.14
CA ASN A 35 -3.69 -7.67 10.99
C ASN A 35 -2.86 -7.27 9.76
N PRO A 36 -2.33 -8.23 8.99
CA PRO A 36 -1.56 -7.91 7.79
C PRO A 36 -2.44 -7.22 6.75
N VAL A 37 -1.85 -6.24 6.07
CA VAL A 37 -2.46 -5.57 4.91
C VAL A 37 -2.13 -6.28 3.60
N GLY A 38 -1.20 -7.24 3.63
CA GLY A 38 -0.94 -8.18 2.55
C GLY A 38 -0.01 -7.67 1.47
N LEU A 39 -0.30 -8.08 0.23
CA LEU A 39 0.53 -7.84 -0.95
C LEU A 39 -0.15 -6.87 -1.92
N PRO A 40 0.62 -6.16 -2.76
CA PRO A 40 0.06 -5.26 -3.76
C PRO A 40 -0.93 -5.97 -4.70
N LEU A 41 -1.94 -5.22 -5.16
CA LEU A 41 -2.71 -5.60 -6.35
C LEU A 41 -1.77 -5.70 -7.55
N GLY A 42 -2.12 -6.55 -8.52
CA GLY A 42 -1.17 -7.03 -9.53
C GLY A 42 -0.53 -5.95 -10.43
N ASP A 43 -1.15 -4.79 -10.57
CA ASP A 43 -0.65 -3.65 -11.34
C ASP A 43 -0.08 -2.51 -10.46
N LEU A 44 -0.09 -2.67 -9.14
CA LEU A 44 0.43 -1.69 -8.19
C LEU A 44 1.74 -2.16 -7.57
N THR A 45 2.56 -1.18 -7.17
CA THR A 45 3.79 -1.41 -6.40
C THR A 45 3.65 -0.82 -5.01
N VAL A 46 4.28 -1.46 -4.02
CA VAL A 46 4.42 -0.94 -2.66
C VAL A 46 5.87 -1.04 -2.23
N HIS A 47 6.45 0.08 -1.85
CA HIS A 47 7.79 0.17 -1.29
C HIS A 47 7.71 0.66 0.15
N LEU A 48 8.60 0.14 1.01
CA LEU A 48 8.82 0.68 2.35
C LEU A 48 10.15 1.43 2.34
N LEU A 49 10.08 2.75 2.53
CA LEU A 49 11.24 3.62 2.40
C LEU A 49 11.66 4.25 3.72
N ASP A 50 12.96 4.50 3.87
CA ASP A 50 13.51 5.37 4.91
C ASP A 50 13.40 6.86 4.51
N ALA A 51 13.85 7.74 5.40
CA ALA A 51 13.80 9.19 5.19
C ALA A 51 14.68 9.69 4.02
N ASP A 52 15.62 8.87 3.55
CA ASP A 52 16.48 9.18 2.40
C ASP A 52 15.93 8.57 1.10
N GLY A 53 14.74 7.94 1.13
CA GLY A 53 14.11 7.30 -0.03
C GLY A 53 14.68 5.94 -0.40
N ARG A 54 15.38 5.25 0.52
CA ARG A 54 15.94 3.90 0.28
C ARG A 54 15.03 2.82 0.84
N LEU A 55 15.03 1.64 0.22
CA LEU A 55 14.30 0.48 0.72
C LEU A 55 14.81 0.08 2.11
N VAL A 56 13.88 -0.09 3.06
CA VAL A 56 14.20 -0.60 4.38
C VAL A 56 14.41 -2.13 4.35
N PRO A 57 15.27 -2.70 5.21
CA PRO A 57 15.40 -4.14 5.35
C PRO A 57 14.13 -4.81 5.86
N ILE A 58 14.02 -6.13 5.64
CA ILE A 58 12.90 -6.94 6.15
C ILE A 58 12.81 -6.80 7.68
N GLY A 59 11.60 -6.50 8.17
CA GLY A 59 11.31 -6.35 9.60
C GLY A 59 11.62 -4.97 10.18
N VAL A 60 12.19 -4.06 9.37
CA VAL A 60 12.43 -2.67 9.78
C VAL A 60 11.25 -1.80 9.33
N PRO A 61 10.69 -0.94 10.21
CA PRO A 61 9.64 0.00 9.82
C PRO A 61 10.12 1.00 8.76
N GLY A 62 9.26 1.30 7.79
CA GLY A 62 9.47 2.32 6.76
C GLY A 62 8.15 2.95 6.33
N GLU A 63 8.23 4.04 5.57
CA GLU A 63 7.07 4.72 5.02
C GLU A 63 6.56 4.03 3.76
N ILE A 64 5.26 3.76 3.70
CA ILE A 64 4.61 3.14 2.55
C ILE A 64 4.54 4.14 1.40
N HIS A 65 5.19 3.80 0.29
CA HIS A 65 5.04 4.47 -1.00
C HIS A 65 4.35 3.53 -1.98
N VAL A 66 3.42 4.08 -2.76
CA VAL A 66 2.60 3.31 -3.71
C VAL A 66 2.81 3.84 -5.12
N GLY A 67 3.06 2.94 -6.06
CA GLY A 67 3.20 3.24 -7.49
C GLY A 67 2.21 2.45 -8.34
N GLY A 68 2.20 2.75 -9.64
CA GLY A 68 1.39 2.05 -10.65
C GLY A 68 0.10 2.78 -11.06
N PRO A 69 -0.71 2.17 -11.95
CA PRO A 69 -1.83 2.83 -12.63
C PRO A 69 -2.98 3.28 -11.73
N GLY A 70 -3.07 2.77 -10.49
CA GLY A 70 -4.10 3.16 -9.52
C GLY A 70 -3.82 4.48 -8.80
N VAL A 71 -2.61 5.04 -8.95
CA VAL A 71 -2.22 6.33 -8.35
C VAL A 71 -2.96 7.48 -9.05
N ALA A 72 -3.60 8.32 -8.27
CA ALA A 72 -4.34 9.48 -8.76
C ALA A 72 -3.41 10.50 -9.43
N ARG A 73 -3.99 11.39 -10.24
CA ARG A 73 -3.25 12.48 -10.90
C ARG A 73 -2.76 13.58 -9.94
N GLY A 74 -3.21 13.55 -8.68
CA GLY A 74 -2.97 14.61 -7.71
C GLY A 74 -4.24 15.17 -7.10
N TYR A 75 -4.07 16.25 -6.33
CA TYR A 75 -5.15 16.98 -5.69
C TYR A 75 -5.61 18.15 -6.57
N LEU A 76 -6.91 18.19 -6.87
CA LEU A 76 -7.50 19.24 -7.70
C LEU A 76 -7.24 20.64 -7.11
N ASN A 77 -6.71 21.55 -7.93
CA ASN A 77 -6.39 22.93 -7.56
C ASN A 77 -5.39 23.07 -6.39
N ARG A 78 -4.55 22.05 -6.18
CA ARG A 78 -3.49 22.04 -5.14
C ARG A 78 -2.18 21.49 -5.71
N PRO A 79 -1.54 22.18 -6.67
CA PRO A 79 -0.34 21.67 -7.33
C PRO A 79 0.85 21.51 -6.38
N GLU A 80 0.99 22.36 -5.36
CA GLU A 80 2.08 22.28 -4.37
C GLU A 80 1.95 21.01 -3.52
N LEU A 81 0.76 20.75 -2.99
CA LEU A 81 0.48 19.52 -2.22
C LEU A 81 0.58 18.27 -3.10
N THR A 82 0.22 18.39 -4.38
CA THR A 82 0.40 17.30 -5.35
C THR A 82 1.87 16.97 -5.52
N ALA A 83 2.73 17.96 -5.76
CA ALA A 83 4.17 17.75 -5.87
C ALA A 83 4.81 17.21 -4.57
N GLU A 84 4.22 17.55 -3.42
CA GLU A 84 4.69 17.10 -2.10
C GLU A 84 4.35 15.64 -1.78
N ARG A 85 3.22 15.11 -2.30
CA ARG A 85 2.72 13.76 -2.01
C ARG A 85 2.90 12.77 -3.16
N PHE A 86 2.89 13.24 -4.40
CA PHE A 86 3.04 12.45 -5.62
C PHE A 86 4.45 12.68 -6.17
N VAL A 87 5.42 12.02 -5.54
CA VAL A 87 6.85 12.16 -5.85
C VAL A 87 7.29 11.19 -6.95
N PRO A 88 8.38 11.48 -7.68
CA PRO A 88 8.96 10.53 -8.64
C PRO A 88 9.33 9.20 -7.97
N ASP A 89 9.03 8.08 -8.64
CA ASP A 89 9.45 6.76 -8.17
C ASP A 89 10.97 6.58 -8.41
N PRO A 90 11.79 6.37 -7.37
CA PRO A 90 13.22 6.14 -7.53
C PRO A 90 13.57 4.77 -8.18
N PHE A 91 12.58 3.88 -8.37
CA PHE A 91 12.77 2.54 -8.91
C PHE A 91 12.16 2.29 -10.30
N GLY A 92 11.35 3.24 -10.83
CA GLY A 92 10.80 3.19 -12.20
C GLY A 92 9.28 3.26 -12.27
#